data_AF-A0A2G5SDH3-F1
#
_entry.id   AF-A0A2G5SDH3-F1
#
_cell.length_a   1.000
_cell.length_b   1.000
_cell.length_c   1.000
_cell.angle_alpha   90.00
_cell.angle_beta   90.00
_cell.angle_gamma   90.00
#
_symmetry.space_group_name_H-M   'P 1'
#
loop_
_entity.id
_entity.type
_entity.pdbx_description
1 polymer ?
#
loop_
_entity_poly.entity_id
_entity_poly.type
_entity_poly.pdbx_seq_one_letter_code
_entity_poly.pdbx_strand_id
1 'polypeptide(L)'
;MDPIQILDFSQISKRMHRTAQRSCRNKTYHLHLQAGQLYQAALYPPTYPEIPATPARFRVQKRDDDTARDPTKERKLGNFQKIHSHFQEFNPGGLYFFHESHWEVTKALVAELQNLMTIKFQQVRMFLDAMENQDHRALVEWLNGFPDGIKFSYISGDSVSNENMVDLMQTYQCSQTLRFYGRLDGFRIDTLPLKATDLRIDHSHWMTVANVLQLENVVAFKLGNARHFTDKDFNSILKRIISGALPKMVYAHLELKRTYSRDVICWDIPMIQENSERVFRRYTPHPDIGGYHFDLDNGDLGSIFFYSNAGMPSTDIGIILWRPDA
;
A
#
# COMPACT_ATOMS: atom_id res chain seq x y z
N MET A 1 22.80 -14.18 -10.93
CA MET A 1 22.05 -14.43 -12.17
C MET A 1 20.80 -13.59 -12.06
N ASP A 2 20.57 -12.77 -13.08
CA ASP A 2 19.37 -11.94 -13.22
C ASP A 2 18.13 -12.85 -13.32
N PRO A 3 17.02 -12.59 -12.60
CA PRO A 3 15.78 -13.34 -12.76
C PRO A 3 15.30 -13.52 -14.20
N ILE A 4 15.55 -12.55 -15.09
CA ILE A 4 15.20 -12.69 -16.51
C ILE A 4 16.05 -13.79 -17.17
N GLN A 5 17.35 -13.82 -16.91
CA GLN A 5 18.25 -14.87 -17.39
C GLN A 5 17.90 -16.25 -16.81
N ILE A 6 17.48 -16.30 -15.53
CA ILE A 6 17.02 -17.53 -14.87
C ILE A 6 15.81 -18.10 -15.62
N LEU A 7 14.84 -17.25 -15.97
CA LEU A 7 13.67 -17.64 -16.74
C LEU A 7 14.05 -18.09 -18.16
N ASP A 8 14.94 -17.37 -18.85
CA ASP A 8 15.40 -17.76 -20.19
C ASP A 8 16.08 -19.13 -20.19
N PHE A 9 16.97 -19.35 -19.21
CA PHE A 9 17.69 -20.61 -19.07
C PHE A 9 16.77 -21.77 -18.73
N SER A 10 15.74 -21.54 -17.89
CA SER A 10 14.81 -22.60 -17.49
C SER A 10 13.96 -23.11 -18.65
N GLN A 11 13.74 -22.28 -19.68
CA GLN A 11 12.91 -22.61 -20.85
C GLN A 11 13.63 -23.51 -21.88
N ILE A 12 14.94 -23.75 -21.75
CA ILE A 12 15.73 -24.52 -22.74
C ILE A 12 15.40 -26.03 -22.70
N SER A 13 15.36 -26.63 -21.50
CA SER A 13 15.05 -28.06 -21.34
C SER A 13 14.70 -28.40 -19.89
N LYS A 14 14.12 -29.59 -19.65
CA LYS A 14 13.84 -30.11 -18.30
C LYS A 14 15.08 -30.13 -17.40
N ARG A 15 16.26 -30.44 -17.97
CA ARG A 15 17.54 -30.44 -17.23
C ARG A 15 17.94 -29.02 -16.80
N MET A 16 17.75 -28.05 -17.69
CA MET A 16 18.11 -26.65 -17.44
C MET A 16 17.14 -26.00 -16.44
N HIS A 17 15.85 -26.30 -16.52
CA HIS A 17 14.87 -25.92 -15.51
C HIS A 17 15.28 -26.37 -14.10
N ARG A 18 15.62 -27.67 -13.93
CA ARG A 18 16.10 -28.18 -12.64
C ARG A 18 17.41 -27.52 -12.18
N THR A 19 18.28 -27.15 -13.12
CA THR A 19 19.55 -26.50 -12.83
C THR A 19 19.36 -25.04 -12.38
N ALA A 20 18.47 -24.29 -13.05
CA ALA A 20 18.05 -22.95 -12.65
C ALA A 20 17.46 -22.97 -11.24
N GLN A 21 16.51 -23.86 -10.98
CA GLN A 21 15.86 -24.01 -9.68
C GLN A 21 16.87 -24.31 -8.56
N ARG A 22 17.80 -25.25 -8.79
CA ARG A 22 18.87 -25.56 -7.83
C ARG A 22 19.79 -24.35 -7.56
N SER A 23 20.07 -23.56 -8.59
CA SER A 23 20.95 -22.38 -8.49
C SER A 23 20.32 -21.22 -7.71
N CYS A 24 18.99 -21.21 -7.60
CA CYS A 24 18.21 -20.18 -6.92
C CYS A 24 17.62 -20.63 -5.58
N ARG A 25 17.81 -21.89 -5.18
CA ARG A 25 17.15 -22.53 -4.02
C ARG A 25 17.31 -21.78 -2.69
N ASN A 26 18.42 -21.06 -2.52
CA ASN A 26 18.71 -20.31 -1.30
C ASN A 26 18.58 -18.78 -1.49
N LYS A 27 18.18 -18.31 -2.68
CA LYS A 27 18.01 -16.89 -2.96
C LYS A 27 16.54 -16.53 -2.82
N THR A 28 16.24 -15.66 -1.86
CA THR A 28 14.87 -15.15 -1.69
C THR A 28 14.68 -13.87 -2.48
N TYR A 29 13.68 -13.82 -3.35
CA TYR A 29 13.27 -12.59 -4.04
C TYR A 29 11.98 -12.06 -3.45
N HIS A 30 11.80 -10.74 -3.45
CA HIS A 30 10.54 -10.10 -3.12
C HIS A 30 9.77 -9.80 -4.41
N LEU A 31 8.54 -10.31 -4.51
CA LEU A 31 7.65 -10.02 -5.61
C LEU A 31 6.80 -8.79 -5.30
N HIS A 32 6.85 -7.84 -6.23
CA HIS A 32 6.00 -6.67 -6.29
C HIS A 32 5.13 -6.79 -7.54
N LEU A 33 3.82 -6.82 -7.37
CA LEU A 33 2.87 -6.86 -8.47
C LEU A 33 2.23 -5.49 -8.66
N GLN A 34 2.08 -5.08 -9.91
CA GLN A 34 1.21 -3.98 -10.31
C GLN A 34 0.10 -4.54 -11.19
N ALA A 35 -1.16 -4.20 -10.87
CA ALA A 35 -2.36 -4.51 -11.64
C ALA A 35 -3.00 -3.19 -12.11
N GLY A 36 -3.37 -3.12 -13.38
CA GLY A 36 -3.90 -1.92 -14.04
C GLY A 36 -4.03 -2.18 -15.54
N GLN A 37 -3.78 -1.18 -16.38
CA GLN A 37 -3.80 -1.33 -17.85
C GLN A 37 -2.79 -2.36 -18.35
N LEU A 38 -1.67 -2.48 -17.64
CA LEU A 38 -0.71 -3.56 -17.78
C LEU A 38 -0.53 -4.22 -16.43
N TYR A 39 -0.16 -5.50 -16.48
CA TYR A 39 0.32 -6.21 -15.30
C TYR A 39 1.84 -6.21 -15.30
N GLN A 40 2.44 -5.94 -14.15
CA GLN A 40 3.89 -5.97 -14.00
C GLN A 40 4.28 -6.71 -12.74
N ALA A 41 5.00 -7.82 -12.92
CA ALA A 41 5.73 -8.48 -11.85
C ALA A 41 7.16 -7.93 -11.81
N ALA A 42 7.58 -7.45 -10.64
CA ALA A 42 8.93 -6.98 -10.40
C ALA A 42 9.56 -7.80 -9.26
N LEU A 43 10.77 -8.34 -9.50
CA LEU A 43 11.52 -9.12 -8.53
C LEU A 43 12.69 -8.30 -7.99
N TYR A 44 12.69 -8.09 -6.68
CA TYR A 44 13.77 -7.43 -5.96
C TYR A 44 14.61 -8.48 -5.23
N PRO A 45 15.95 -8.36 -5.23
CA PRO A 45 16.79 -9.13 -4.32
C PRO A 45 16.45 -8.76 -2.86
N PRO A 46 16.80 -9.62 -1.89
CA PRO A 46 16.44 -9.43 -0.48
C PRO A 46 17.29 -8.35 0.23
N THR A 47 18.24 -7.72 -0.47
CA THR A 47 19.26 -6.84 0.12
C THR A 47 19.02 -5.34 -0.14
N TYR A 48 18.89 -4.64 0.99
CA TYR A 48 19.17 -3.24 1.36
C TYR A 48 18.35 -2.06 0.77
N PRO A 49 17.71 -1.23 1.64
CA PRO A 49 17.07 0.04 1.27
C PRO A 49 18.05 1.14 0.85
N GLU A 50 19.37 0.92 1.00
CA GLU A 50 20.41 1.93 0.76
C GLU A 50 21.04 1.86 -0.64
N ILE A 51 20.89 0.74 -1.35
CA ILE A 51 21.35 0.59 -2.74
C ILE A 51 20.12 0.33 -3.59
N PRO A 52 19.72 1.25 -4.49
CA PRO A 52 18.59 1.01 -5.39
C PRO A 52 18.94 -0.14 -6.34
N ALA A 53 18.61 -1.37 -5.94
CA ALA A 53 18.71 -2.52 -6.81
C ALA A 53 17.68 -2.37 -7.93
N THR A 54 18.14 -2.33 -9.18
CA THR A 54 17.23 -2.37 -10.33
C THR A 54 16.49 -3.70 -10.32
N PRO A 55 15.15 -3.71 -10.20
CA PRO A 55 14.40 -4.95 -10.19
C PRO A 55 14.36 -5.56 -11.58
N ALA A 56 14.30 -6.89 -11.63
CA ALA A 56 13.91 -7.60 -12.84
C ALA A 56 12.42 -7.40 -13.07
N ARG A 57 12.04 -6.88 -14.24
CA ARG A 57 10.65 -6.56 -14.58
C ARG A 57 10.12 -7.47 -15.67
N PHE A 58 8.93 -8.00 -15.44
CA PHE A 58 8.15 -8.80 -16.37
C PHE A 58 6.81 -8.10 -16.55
N ARG A 59 6.52 -7.67 -17.77
CA ARG A 59 5.32 -6.89 -18.10
C ARG A 59 4.43 -7.72 -19.01
N VAL A 60 3.16 -7.80 -18.69
CA VAL A 60 2.16 -8.51 -19.48
C VAL A 60 1.12 -7.50 -19.93
N GLN A 61 0.93 -7.41 -21.24
CA GLN A 61 0.00 -6.49 -21.88
C GLN A 61 -0.94 -7.26 -22.81
N LYS A 62 -2.14 -6.69 -23.00
CA LYS A 62 -3.04 -7.17 -24.04
C LYS A 62 -2.35 -7.01 -25.39
N ARG A 63 -2.51 -8.01 -26.26
CA ARG A 63 -2.11 -7.87 -27.65
C ARG A 63 -3.17 -7.02 -28.35
N ASP A 64 -2.79 -5.86 -28.83
CA ASP A 64 -3.60 -5.00 -29.70
C ASP A 64 -2.92 -4.86 -31.07
N ASP A 65 -3.67 -4.40 -32.08
CA ASP A 65 -3.16 -4.29 -33.46
C ASP A 65 -2.02 -3.26 -33.58
N ASP A 66 -1.95 -2.29 -32.67
CA ASP A 66 -0.95 -1.20 -32.62
C ASP A 66 0.32 -1.54 -31.81
N THR A 67 0.34 -2.58 -30.96
CA THR A 67 1.57 -3.08 -30.29
C THR A 67 2.48 -3.88 -31.23
N ALA A 68 2.33 -3.70 -32.54
CA ALA A 68 3.19 -4.18 -33.63
C ALA A 68 4.64 -3.63 -33.61
N ARG A 69 5.24 -3.47 -32.42
CA ARG A 69 6.68 -3.65 -32.28
C ARG A 69 6.94 -5.13 -32.34
N ASP A 70 7.31 -5.62 -33.53
CA ASP A 70 7.47 -7.04 -33.86
C ASP A 70 7.93 -7.89 -32.66
N PRO A 71 7.07 -8.75 -32.09
CA PRO A 71 7.48 -9.63 -31.02
C PRO A 71 8.56 -10.57 -31.55
N THR A 72 9.78 -10.32 -31.13
CA THR A 72 10.98 -11.00 -31.67
C THR A 72 11.07 -12.48 -31.32
N LYS A 73 10.32 -12.95 -30.31
CA LYS A 73 10.41 -14.33 -29.77
C LYS A 73 9.07 -14.85 -29.28
N GLU A 74 8.79 -16.13 -29.53
CA GLU A 74 7.72 -16.89 -28.88
C GLU A 74 8.24 -17.55 -27.59
N ARG A 75 7.42 -17.55 -26.53
CA ARG A 75 7.72 -18.20 -25.25
C ARG A 75 6.60 -19.11 -24.79
N LYS A 76 6.98 -20.06 -23.93
CA LYS A 76 6.09 -20.96 -23.21
C LYS A 76 6.00 -20.55 -21.74
N LEU A 77 4.81 -20.59 -21.19
CA LEU A 77 4.57 -20.19 -19.81
C LEU A 77 3.32 -20.89 -19.27
N GLY A 78 3.48 -21.77 -18.28
CA GLY A 78 2.40 -22.66 -17.86
C GLY A 78 1.81 -23.45 -19.04
N ASN A 79 0.49 -23.33 -19.22
CA ASN A 79 -0.23 -24.00 -20.32
C ASN A 79 -0.17 -23.22 -21.65
N PHE A 80 0.29 -21.96 -21.63
CA PHE A 80 0.38 -21.14 -22.83
C PHE A 80 1.60 -21.55 -23.65
N GLN A 81 1.36 -22.11 -24.84
CA GLN A 81 2.42 -22.65 -25.71
C GLN A 81 3.09 -21.58 -26.58
N LYS A 82 2.41 -20.47 -26.85
CA LYS A 82 2.90 -19.39 -27.71
C LYS A 82 2.48 -18.04 -27.15
N ILE A 83 3.38 -17.41 -26.42
CA ILE A 83 3.26 -16.03 -25.97
C ILE A 83 4.28 -15.19 -26.70
N HIS A 84 3.81 -14.14 -27.36
CA HIS A 84 4.68 -13.15 -28.00
C HIS A 84 5.47 -12.39 -26.94
N SER A 85 6.78 -12.26 -27.14
CA SER A 85 7.64 -11.60 -26.17
C SER A 85 8.72 -10.75 -26.82
N HIS A 86 9.12 -9.71 -26.07
CA HIS A 86 10.18 -8.80 -26.46
C HIS A 86 10.98 -8.40 -25.22
N PHE A 87 12.31 -8.45 -25.32
CA PHE A 87 13.18 -7.92 -24.28
C PHE A 87 13.55 -6.49 -24.63
N GLN A 88 13.21 -5.55 -23.75
CA GLN A 88 13.59 -4.16 -23.91
C GLN A 88 14.87 -3.90 -23.10
N GLU A 89 15.96 -3.52 -23.78
CA GLU A 89 17.27 -3.26 -23.17
C GLU A 89 17.34 -1.89 -22.47
N PHE A 90 16.49 -0.93 -22.86
CA PHE A 90 16.53 0.44 -22.33
C PHE A 90 16.08 0.50 -20.86
N ASN A 91 16.92 1.14 -20.03
CA ASN A 91 16.75 1.23 -18.59
C ASN A 91 15.49 2.05 -18.20
N PRO A 92 14.53 1.50 -17.42
CA PRO A 92 14.54 0.16 -16.85
C PRO A 92 14.16 -0.93 -17.85
N GLY A 93 15.14 -1.78 -18.17
CA GLY A 93 14.97 -2.92 -19.06
C GLY A 93 13.99 -3.95 -18.46
N GLY A 94 13.42 -4.78 -19.31
CA GLY A 94 12.43 -5.77 -18.88
C GLY A 94 11.94 -6.68 -19.99
N LEU A 95 11.33 -7.79 -19.58
CA LEU A 95 10.72 -8.75 -20.50
C LEU A 95 9.22 -8.46 -20.64
N TYR A 96 8.80 -8.15 -21.86
CA TYR A 96 7.40 -7.93 -22.21
C TYR A 96 6.79 -9.21 -22.78
N PHE A 97 5.54 -9.47 -22.40
CA PHE A 97 4.69 -10.53 -22.89
C PHE A 97 3.40 -9.92 -23.44
N PHE A 98 3.00 -10.36 -24.62
CA PHE A 98 1.80 -9.88 -25.31
C PHE A 98 0.86 -11.06 -25.55
N HIS A 99 -0.35 -10.98 -25.00
CA HIS A 99 -1.36 -12.02 -25.13
C HIS A 99 -2.75 -11.44 -24.86
N GLU A 100 -3.79 -11.95 -25.53
CA GLU A 100 -5.17 -11.50 -25.32
C GLU A 100 -5.60 -11.67 -23.86
N SER A 101 -5.34 -12.84 -23.27
CA SER A 101 -5.57 -13.17 -21.86
C SER A 101 -4.41 -12.73 -20.93
N HIS A 102 -4.03 -11.45 -20.95
CA HIS A 102 -2.88 -10.96 -20.20
C HIS A 102 -2.97 -11.19 -18.66
N TRP A 103 -4.18 -11.24 -18.10
CA TRP A 103 -4.41 -11.65 -16.70
C TRP A 103 -3.99 -13.11 -16.43
N GLU A 104 -4.46 -14.05 -17.24
CA GLU A 104 -4.14 -15.47 -17.09
C GLU A 104 -2.65 -15.75 -17.32
N VAL A 105 -2.03 -15.04 -18.28
CA VAL A 105 -0.58 -15.07 -18.50
C VAL A 105 0.17 -14.51 -17.29
N THR A 106 -0.34 -13.48 -16.63
CA THR A 106 0.26 -12.95 -15.39
C THR A 106 0.23 -13.98 -14.27
N LYS A 107 -0.90 -14.67 -14.05
CA LYS A 107 -0.99 -15.74 -13.04
C LYS A 107 0.01 -16.87 -13.32
N ALA A 108 0.08 -17.31 -14.57
CA ALA A 108 1.01 -18.37 -14.97
C ALA A 108 2.48 -17.92 -14.86
N LEU A 109 2.77 -16.63 -15.06
CA LEU A 109 4.12 -16.08 -14.91
C LEU A 109 4.52 -16.07 -13.45
N VAL A 110 3.66 -15.57 -12.57
CA VAL A 110 3.91 -15.57 -11.13
C VAL A 110 4.12 -16.99 -10.61
N ALA A 111 3.31 -17.95 -11.06
CA ALA A 111 3.48 -19.36 -10.70
C ALA A 111 4.82 -19.94 -11.18
N GLU A 112 5.21 -19.67 -12.44
CA GLU A 112 6.51 -20.12 -12.97
C GLU A 112 7.68 -19.51 -12.19
N LEU A 113 7.61 -18.20 -11.88
CA LEU A 113 8.64 -17.53 -11.09
C LEU A 113 8.73 -18.11 -9.67
N GLN A 114 7.60 -18.42 -9.03
CA GLN A 114 7.55 -19.07 -7.70
C GLN A 114 8.08 -20.51 -7.72
N ASN A 115 7.88 -21.23 -8.83
CA ASN A 115 8.42 -22.58 -9.00
C ASN A 115 9.94 -22.57 -9.20
N LEU A 116 10.45 -21.58 -9.94
CA LEU A 116 11.88 -21.44 -10.25
C LEU A 116 12.69 -20.85 -9.09
N MET A 117 12.09 -19.95 -8.33
CA MET A 117 12.77 -19.11 -7.34
C MET A 117 11.97 -19.07 -6.03
N THR A 118 12.67 -19.02 -4.91
CA THR A 118 12.02 -18.79 -3.62
C THR A 118 11.56 -17.33 -3.55
N ILE A 119 10.29 -17.09 -3.84
CA ILE A 119 9.70 -15.74 -3.88
C ILE A 119 8.80 -15.54 -2.65
N LYS A 120 8.93 -14.37 -2.02
CA LYS A 120 7.97 -13.87 -1.03
C LYS A 120 7.15 -12.75 -1.66
N PHE A 121 5.83 -12.88 -1.64
CA PHE A 121 4.95 -11.82 -2.11
C PHE A 121 4.98 -10.68 -1.10
N GLN A 122 5.49 -9.53 -1.51
CA GLN A 122 5.75 -8.41 -0.60
C GLN A 122 4.75 -7.29 -0.81
N GLN A 123 4.48 -6.93 -2.06
CA GLN A 123 3.71 -5.73 -2.37
C GLN A 123 2.77 -5.93 -3.56
N VAL A 124 1.57 -5.35 -3.48
CA VAL A 124 0.71 -5.13 -4.64
C VAL A 124 0.37 -3.64 -4.82
N ARG A 125 0.28 -3.19 -6.07
CA ARG A 125 -0.30 -1.92 -6.47
C ARG A 125 -1.46 -2.18 -7.41
N MET A 126 -2.64 -1.68 -7.09
CA MET A 126 -3.86 -1.85 -7.87
C MET A 126 -4.35 -0.48 -8.34
N PHE A 127 -4.35 -0.28 -9.66
CA PHE A 127 -4.89 0.88 -10.35
C PHE A 127 -6.25 0.48 -10.93
N LEU A 128 -7.28 0.54 -10.11
CA LEU A 128 -8.60 -0.02 -10.37
C LEU A 128 -9.23 0.56 -11.65
N ASP A 129 -9.12 1.88 -11.86
CA ASP A 129 -9.65 2.57 -13.05
C ASP A 129 -8.99 2.11 -14.36
N ALA A 130 -7.75 1.63 -14.27
CA ALA A 130 -6.96 1.23 -15.43
C ALA A 130 -7.14 -0.26 -15.76
N MET A 131 -7.80 -1.03 -14.90
CA MET A 131 -8.02 -2.45 -15.14
C MET A 131 -9.12 -2.65 -16.20
N GLU A 132 -8.86 -3.54 -17.16
CA GLU A 132 -9.83 -3.85 -18.24
C GLU A 132 -11.14 -4.42 -17.67
N ASN A 133 -11.07 -5.19 -16.59
CA ASN A 133 -12.23 -5.73 -15.89
C ASN A 133 -12.58 -4.85 -14.69
N GLN A 134 -13.76 -4.23 -14.74
CA GLN A 134 -14.33 -3.46 -13.62
C GLN A 134 -14.77 -4.35 -12.45
N ASP A 135 -14.85 -5.68 -12.66
CA ASP A 135 -14.97 -6.64 -11.58
C ASP A 135 -13.57 -7.04 -11.07
N HIS A 136 -13.25 -6.59 -9.85
CA HIS A 136 -11.96 -6.81 -9.21
C HIS A 136 -11.92 -8.06 -8.32
N ARG A 137 -13.04 -8.78 -8.14
CA ARG A 137 -13.14 -9.91 -7.21
C ARG A 137 -12.16 -11.01 -7.52
N ALA A 138 -12.05 -11.43 -8.78
CA ALA A 138 -11.14 -12.50 -9.18
C ALA A 138 -9.66 -12.16 -8.87
N LEU A 139 -9.27 -10.89 -8.97
CA LEU A 139 -7.93 -10.45 -8.56
C LEU A 139 -7.78 -10.54 -7.04
N VAL A 140 -8.75 -10.01 -6.28
CA VAL A 140 -8.72 -10.03 -4.81
C VAL A 140 -8.69 -11.46 -4.27
N GLU A 141 -9.52 -12.36 -4.78
CA GLU A 141 -9.54 -13.78 -4.41
C GLU A 141 -8.19 -14.45 -4.66
N TRP A 142 -7.58 -14.19 -5.82
CA TRP A 142 -6.25 -14.71 -6.13
C TRP A 142 -5.17 -14.17 -5.20
N LEU A 143 -5.20 -12.87 -4.90
CA LEU A 143 -4.26 -12.21 -4.00
C LEU A 143 -4.40 -12.68 -2.54
N ASN A 144 -5.63 -12.94 -2.09
CA ASN A 144 -5.89 -13.49 -0.77
C ASN A 144 -5.45 -14.97 -0.63
N GLY A 145 -5.25 -15.68 -1.75
CA GLY A 145 -4.80 -17.07 -1.76
C GLY A 145 -3.31 -17.28 -1.45
N PHE A 146 -2.51 -16.22 -1.32
CA PHE A 146 -1.08 -16.36 -1.00
C PHE A 146 -0.88 -16.68 0.49
N PRO A 147 -0.11 -17.73 0.84
CA PRO A 147 -0.05 -18.29 2.20
C PRO A 147 0.53 -17.32 3.25
N ASP A 148 1.47 -16.46 2.85
CA ASP A 148 2.08 -15.47 3.74
C ASP A 148 1.30 -14.14 3.78
N GLY A 149 0.21 -14.04 3.01
CA GLY A 149 -0.55 -12.81 2.78
C GLY A 149 0.25 -11.72 2.08
N ILE A 150 -0.40 -10.58 1.81
CA ILE A 150 0.25 -9.40 1.21
C ILE A 150 0.58 -8.40 2.31
N LYS A 151 1.85 -8.06 2.44
CA LYS A 151 2.33 -7.12 3.47
C LYS A 151 2.04 -5.66 3.12
N PHE A 152 2.29 -5.27 1.87
CA PHE A 152 2.18 -3.88 1.45
C PHE A 152 1.21 -3.73 0.29
N SER A 153 0.24 -2.85 0.43
CA SER A 153 -0.80 -2.65 -0.58
C SER A 153 -0.99 -1.18 -0.89
N TYR A 154 -1.07 -0.88 -2.18
CA TYR A 154 -1.48 0.42 -2.70
C TYR A 154 -2.68 0.21 -3.59
N ILE A 155 -3.80 0.87 -3.30
CA ILE A 155 -5.06 0.73 -4.04
C ILE A 155 -5.52 2.13 -4.42
N SER A 156 -5.75 2.38 -5.71
CA SER A 156 -6.27 3.64 -6.22
C SER A 156 -7.37 3.39 -7.23
N GLY A 157 -8.46 4.15 -7.14
CA GLY A 157 -9.60 4.06 -8.04
C GLY A 157 -10.55 5.24 -7.82
N ASP A 158 -10.58 6.17 -8.76
CA ASP A 158 -11.42 7.37 -8.73
C ASP A 158 -12.78 7.16 -9.41
N SER A 159 -12.87 6.21 -10.35
CA SER A 159 -14.05 5.95 -11.19
C SER A 159 -14.72 4.61 -10.90
N VAL A 160 -14.40 4.01 -9.75
CA VAL A 160 -14.97 2.74 -9.29
C VAL A 160 -16.28 3.02 -8.56
N SER A 161 -17.30 2.18 -8.77
CA SER A 161 -18.57 2.32 -8.04
C SER A 161 -18.38 2.15 -6.53
N ASN A 162 -19.23 2.81 -5.75
CA ASN A 162 -19.20 2.69 -4.29
C ASN A 162 -19.34 1.23 -3.84
N GLU A 163 -20.21 0.45 -4.48
CA GLU A 163 -20.46 -0.95 -4.16
C GLU A 163 -19.21 -1.80 -4.37
N ASN A 164 -18.52 -1.65 -5.51
CA ASN A 164 -17.31 -2.41 -5.80
C ASN A 164 -16.16 -2.00 -4.88
N MET A 165 -16.08 -0.73 -4.53
CA MET A 165 -15.06 -0.23 -3.61
C MET A 165 -15.30 -0.77 -2.18
N VAL A 166 -16.55 -0.80 -1.71
CA VAL A 166 -16.92 -1.39 -0.42
C VAL A 166 -16.65 -2.89 -0.38
N ASP A 167 -17.06 -3.62 -1.42
CA ASP A 167 -16.79 -5.05 -1.55
C ASP A 167 -15.28 -5.34 -1.50
N LEU A 168 -14.48 -4.54 -2.22
CA LEU A 168 -13.02 -4.63 -2.20
C LEU A 168 -12.45 -4.37 -0.79
N MET A 169 -12.92 -3.34 -0.08
CA MET A 169 -12.46 -3.08 1.29
C MET A 169 -12.86 -4.17 2.29
N GLN A 170 -13.97 -4.87 2.06
CA GLN A 170 -14.45 -5.97 2.90
C GLN A 170 -13.69 -7.28 2.67
N THR A 171 -13.33 -7.53 1.42
CA THR A 171 -12.76 -8.82 1.00
C THR A 171 -11.24 -8.81 0.99
N TYR A 172 -10.59 -7.68 0.70
CA TYR A 172 -9.15 -7.60 0.53
C TYR A 172 -8.38 -7.69 1.87
N GLN A 173 -7.37 -8.55 1.92
CA GLN A 173 -6.56 -8.75 3.12
C GLN A 173 -5.14 -8.19 2.95
N CYS A 174 -4.71 -7.36 3.90
CA CYS A 174 -3.34 -6.87 3.99
C CYS A 174 -2.83 -6.98 5.43
N SER A 175 -1.61 -7.47 5.63
CA SER A 175 -1.10 -7.76 6.97
C SER A 175 -0.33 -6.62 7.64
N GLN A 176 0.20 -5.65 6.86
CA GLN A 176 1.01 -4.56 7.41
C GLN A 176 0.52 -3.18 6.96
N THR A 177 0.86 -2.77 5.74
CA THR A 177 0.58 -1.41 5.27
C THR A 177 -0.43 -1.39 4.14
N LEU A 178 -1.54 -0.68 4.34
CA LEU A 178 -2.53 -0.40 3.31
C LEU A 178 -2.56 1.11 3.01
N ARG A 179 -2.33 1.47 1.75
CA ARG A 179 -2.58 2.82 1.23
C ARG A 179 -3.75 2.77 0.26
N PHE A 180 -4.78 3.55 0.55
CA PHE A 180 -6.06 3.53 -0.10
C PHE A 180 -6.42 4.93 -0.60
N TYR A 181 -6.54 5.05 -1.92
CA TYR A 181 -6.83 6.27 -2.67
C TYR A 181 -8.17 6.12 -3.41
N GLY A 182 -9.10 5.34 -2.86
CA GLY A 182 -10.44 5.18 -3.42
C GLY A 182 -11.36 6.33 -2.99
N ARG A 183 -12.19 6.83 -3.92
CA ARG A 183 -13.24 7.82 -3.62
C ARG A 183 -14.59 7.12 -3.45
N LEU A 184 -15.38 7.60 -2.50
CA LEU A 184 -16.75 7.12 -2.26
C LEU A 184 -17.73 8.30 -2.27
N ASP A 185 -18.28 8.64 -3.42
CA ASP A 185 -19.07 9.85 -3.58
C ASP A 185 -20.50 9.66 -3.05
N GLY A 186 -20.96 10.59 -2.19
CA GLY A 186 -22.31 10.56 -1.61
C GLY A 186 -22.58 9.37 -0.68
N PHE A 187 -21.55 8.63 -0.28
CA PHE A 187 -21.68 7.38 0.45
C PHE A 187 -21.11 7.48 1.87
N ARG A 188 -21.68 6.70 2.79
CA ARG A 188 -21.18 6.55 4.15
C ARG A 188 -21.10 5.07 4.50
N ILE A 189 -20.08 4.72 5.26
CA ILE A 189 -19.86 3.34 5.71
C ILE A 189 -20.01 3.32 7.22
N ASP A 190 -20.86 2.46 7.74
CA ASP A 190 -21.06 2.34 9.19
C ASP A 190 -19.91 1.56 9.85
N THR A 191 -19.46 0.49 9.22
CA THR A 191 -18.38 -0.37 9.72
C THR A 191 -17.17 -0.31 8.80
N LEU A 192 -16.03 0.14 9.31
CA LEU A 192 -14.77 0.24 8.58
C LEU A 192 -14.15 -1.16 8.45
N PRO A 193 -14.15 -1.77 7.25
CA PRO A 193 -13.77 -3.17 7.11
C PRO A 193 -12.27 -3.38 6.87
N LEU A 194 -11.49 -2.30 6.90
CA LEU A 194 -10.06 -2.29 6.57
C LEU A 194 -9.23 -2.91 7.70
N LYS A 195 -8.45 -3.92 7.36
CA LYS A 195 -7.55 -4.64 8.28
C LYS A 195 -6.12 -4.40 7.83
N ALA A 196 -5.40 -3.54 8.55
CA ALA A 196 -3.97 -3.26 8.38
C ALA A 196 -3.42 -2.65 9.68
N THR A 197 -2.13 -2.82 9.96
CA THR A 197 -1.50 -2.18 11.13
C THR A 197 -1.10 -0.74 10.83
N ASP A 198 -0.74 -0.44 9.58
CA ASP A 198 -0.45 0.90 9.10
C ASP A 198 -1.43 1.26 7.98
N LEU A 199 -2.23 2.30 8.18
CA LEU A 199 -3.30 2.68 7.27
C LEU A 199 -3.10 4.08 6.70
N ARG A 200 -3.30 4.25 5.39
CA ARG A 200 -3.40 5.57 4.78
C ARG A 200 -4.64 5.62 3.91
N ILE A 201 -5.55 6.53 4.19
CA ILE A 201 -6.76 6.79 3.40
C ILE A 201 -6.64 8.22 2.90
N ASP A 202 -6.41 8.44 1.60
CA ASP A 202 -6.18 9.79 1.06
C ASP A 202 -7.47 10.59 0.79
N HIS A 203 -8.59 9.89 0.58
CA HIS A 203 -9.92 10.48 0.42
C HIS A 203 -10.82 10.02 1.55
N SER A 204 -10.85 10.76 2.66
CA SER A 204 -11.56 10.36 3.88
C SER A 204 -12.96 10.97 4.04
N HIS A 205 -13.51 11.65 3.04
CA HIS A 205 -14.77 12.43 3.13
C HIS A 205 -16.02 11.62 3.52
N TRP A 206 -15.96 10.31 3.36
CA TRP A 206 -17.01 9.36 3.73
C TRP A 206 -16.88 8.82 5.18
N MET A 207 -15.75 9.08 5.85
CA MET A 207 -15.49 8.62 7.20
C MET A 207 -16.17 9.51 8.25
N THR A 208 -16.66 8.88 9.31
CA THR A 208 -17.20 9.53 10.51
C THR A 208 -16.25 9.37 11.70
N VAL A 209 -16.53 10.09 12.80
CA VAL A 209 -15.80 9.89 14.08
C VAL A 209 -15.90 8.44 14.54
N ALA A 210 -17.09 7.82 14.39
CA ALA A 210 -17.30 6.43 14.73
C ALA A 210 -16.40 5.49 13.93
N ASN A 211 -16.17 5.76 12.63
CA ASN A 211 -15.25 4.95 11.82
C ASN A 211 -13.80 5.09 12.29
N VAL A 212 -13.37 6.30 12.66
CA VAL A 212 -12.01 6.51 13.19
C VAL A 212 -11.81 5.71 14.48
N LEU A 213 -12.82 5.69 15.36
CA LEU A 213 -12.75 4.96 16.63
C LEU A 213 -12.78 3.43 16.47
N GLN A 214 -13.11 2.90 15.29
CA GLN A 214 -13.02 1.47 14.98
C GLN A 214 -11.60 1.01 14.63
N LEU A 215 -10.62 1.92 14.53
CA LEU A 215 -9.22 1.64 14.19
C LEU A 215 -8.42 1.02 15.37
N GLU A 216 -9.05 0.22 16.22
CA GLU A 216 -8.48 -0.26 17.49
C GLU A 216 -7.18 -1.06 17.33
N ASN A 217 -7.03 -1.74 16.19
CA ASN A 217 -5.87 -2.57 15.88
C ASN A 217 -4.79 -1.85 15.05
N VAL A 218 -5.00 -0.58 14.73
CA VAL A 218 -4.11 0.19 13.87
C VAL A 218 -3.05 0.91 14.71
N VAL A 219 -1.79 0.69 14.35
CA VAL A 219 -0.61 1.28 14.99
C VAL A 219 -0.39 2.70 14.49
N ALA A 220 -0.48 2.90 13.18
CA ALA A 220 -0.43 4.22 12.60
C ALA A 220 -1.47 4.43 11.52
N PHE A 221 -2.07 5.62 11.49
CA PHE A 221 -2.92 5.98 10.37
C PHE A 221 -2.70 7.41 9.85
N LYS A 222 -3.00 7.58 8.57
CA LYS A 222 -3.08 8.87 7.91
C LYS A 222 -4.43 9.03 7.22
N LEU A 223 -5.14 10.10 7.54
CA LEU A 223 -6.37 10.52 6.86
C LEU A 223 -6.09 11.77 6.02
N GLY A 224 -6.07 11.60 4.71
CA GLY A 224 -6.00 12.67 3.73
C GLY A 224 -7.36 13.31 3.48
N ASN A 225 -7.34 14.59 3.12
CA ASN A 225 -8.52 15.40 2.78
C ASN A 225 -9.66 15.28 3.82
N ALA A 226 -9.30 15.35 5.10
CA ALA A 226 -10.18 15.22 6.26
C ALA A 226 -11.00 16.51 6.53
N ARG A 227 -11.36 17.26 5.47
CA ARG A 227 -11.96 18.60 5.57
C ARG A 227 -13.37 18.61 6.17
N HIS A 228 -14.07 17.49 6.10
CA HIS A 228 -15.44 17.33 6.56
C HIS A 228 -15.52 17.16 8.08
N PHE A 229 -14.46 16.72 8.73
CA PHE A 229 -14.36 16.74 10.18
C PHE A 229 -14.27 18.17 10.68
N THR A 230 -15.15 18.54 11.60
CA THR A 230 -15.14 19.84 12.28
C THR A 230 -14.11 19.87 13.40
N ASP A 231 -13.78 21.05 13.93
CA ASP A 231 -12.86 21.17 15.07
C ASP A 231 -13.41 20.44 16.31
N LYS A 232 -14.74 20.38 16.47
CA LYS A 232 -15.42 19.61 17.52
C LYS A 232 -15.30 18.10 17.32
N ASP A 233 -15.30 17.63 16.08
CA ASP A 233 -15.08 16.22 15.79
C ASP A 233 -13.65 15.81 16.17
N PHE A 234 -12.66 16.66 15.86
CA PHE A 234 -11.27 16.43 16.28
C PHE A 234 -11.10 16.46 17.80
N ASN A 235 -11.72 17.43 18.50
CA ASN A 235 -11.75 17.43 19.96
C ASN A 235 -12.35 16.13 20.51
N SER A 236 -13.44 15.64 19.91
CA SER A 236 -14.08 14.39 20.29
C SER A 236 -13.17 13.19 20.07
N ILE A 237 -12.51 13.09 18.92
CA ILE A 237 -11.53 12.02 18.64
C ILE A 237 -10.40 12.07 19.67
N LEU A 238 -9.83 13.25 19.94
CA LEU A 238 -8.72 13.43 20.87
C LEU A 238 -9.09 13.04 22.31
N LYS A 239 -10.25 13.50 22.81
CA LYS A 239 -10.76 13.10 24.14
C LYS A 239 -10.96 11.59 24.25
N ARG A 240 -11.43 10.95 23.17
CA ARG A 240 -11.59 9.49 23.15
C ARG A 240 -10.24 8.77 23.16
N ILE A 241 -9.24 9.27 22.44
CA ILE A 241 -7.87 8.74 22.49
C ILE A 241 -7.31 8.85 23.92
N ILE A 242 -7.48 10.02 24.56
CA ILE A 242 -7.06 10.26 25.96
C ILE A 242 -7.70 9.24 26.90
N SER A 243 -9.00 8.96 26.72
CA SER A 243 -9.73 7.96 27.49
C SER A 243 -9.45 6.51 27.09
N GLY A 244 -8.38 6.25 26.33
CA GLY A 244 -7.94 4.90 25.95
C GLY A 244 -8.56 4.30 24.68
N ALA A 245 -9.29 5.08 23.87
CA ALA A 245 -9.67 4.61 22.54
C ALA A 245 -8.41 4.44 21.67
N LEU A 246 -8.43 3.48 20.74
CA LEU A 246 -7.31 3.15 19.85
C LEU A 246 -6.06 2.65 20.63
N PRO A 247 -6.16 1.52 21.34
CA PRO A 247 -5.15 1.05 22.29
C PRO A 247 -3.82 0.64 21.66
N LYS A 248 -3.72 0.48 20.34
CA LYS A 248 -2.45 0.18 19.65
C LYS A 248 -1.83 1.38 18.94
N MET A 249 -2.56 2.49 18.85
CA MET A 249 -2.12 3.64 18.09
C MET A 249 -0.87 4.26 18.72
N VAL A 250 0.14 4.54 17.90
CA VAL A 250 1.32 5.36 18.24
C VAL A 250 1.39 6.63 17.41
N TYR A 251 0.72 6.67 16.25
CA TYR A 251 0.78 7.80 15.33
C TYR A 251 -0.51 8.01 14.56
N ALA A 252 -0.97 9.27 14.49
CA ALA A 252 -2.04 9.70 13.60
C ALA A 252 -1.62 10.96 12.84
N HIS A 253 -1.85 11.00 11.52
CA HIS A 253 -1.69 12.19 10.69
C HIS A 253 -3.00 12.54 10.00
N LEU A 254 -3.49 13.74 10.24
CA LEU A 254 -4.75 14.26 9.71
C LEU A 254 -4.43 15.44 8.78
N GLU A 255 -4.76 15.33 7.49
CA GLU A 255 -4.65 16.44 6.53
C GLU A 255 -6.03 17.09 6.33
N LEU A 256 -6.31 18.19 7.03
CA LEU A 256 -7.66 18.77 7.07
C LEU A 256 -8.00 19.53 5.79
N LYS A 257 -7.01 20.08 5.07
CA LYS A 257 -7.23 20.96 3.90
C LYS A 257 -8.19 22.13 4.16
N ARG A 258 -8.27 22.59 5.42
CA ARG A 258 -9.02 23.78 5.85
C ARG A 258 -8.31 24.45 7.04
N THR A 259 -8.63 25.70 7.30
CA THR A 259 -8.28 26.36 8.57
C THR A 259 -9.00 25.71 9.73
N TYR A 260 -8.38 25.72 10.91
CA TYR A 260 -8.93 25.16 12.14
C TYR A 260 -8.57 26.03 13.34
N SER A 261 -9.36 25.96 14.41
CA SER A 261 -9.06 26.57 15.69
C SER A 261 -8.39 25.57 16.63
N ARG A 262 -7.14 25.86 17.00
CA ARG A 262 -6.38 25.08 17.99
C ARG A 262 -7.10 25.06 19.34
N ASP A 263 -7.67 26.19 19.75
CA ASP A 263 -8.40 26.33 21.02
C ASP A 263 -9.62 25.42 21.06
N VAL A 264 -10.35 25.29 19.95
CA VAL A 264 -11.54 24.40 19.88
C VAL A 264 -11.11 22.94 19.90
N ILE A 265 -10.04 22.58 19.18
CA ILE A 265 -9.53 21.21 19.14
C ILE A 265 -9.00 20.77 20.51
N CYS A 266 -8.32 21.66 21.23
CA CYS A 266 -7.73 21.40 22.54
C CYS A 266 -8.68 21.73 23.71
N TRP A 267 -9.94 22.09 23.44
CA TRP A 267 -10.89 22.55 24.46
C TRP A 267 -11.16 21.48 25.53
N ASP A 268 -11.11 21.89 26.80
CA ASP A 268 -11.21 21.04 28.00
C ASP A 268 -10.21 19.87 28.01
N ILE A 269 -9.01 20.09 27.49
CA ILE A 269 -7.89 19.15 27.62
C ILE A 269 -6.75 19.92 28.31
N PRO A 270 -6.16 19.38 29.41
CA PRO A 270 -5.07 20.02 30.12
C PRO A 270 -3.77 19.93 29.29
N MET A 271 -3.65 20.78 28.28
CA MET A 271 -2.50 20.84 27.38
C MET A 271 -1.29 21.47 28.09
N ILE A 272 -0.14 20.81 27.97
CA ILE A 272 1.14 21.30 28.47
C ILE A 272 1.97 21.75 27.26
N GLN A 273 2.37 23.02 27.22
CA GLN A 273 3.27 23.53 26.19
C GLN A 273 4.71 23.11 26.55
N GLU A 274 5.38 22.36 25.68
CA GLU A 274 6.77 21.94 25.88
C GLU A 274 7.67 22.57 24.80
N ASN A 275 8.83 23.07 25.21
CA ASN A 275 9.83 23.68 24.33
C ASN A 275 11.02 22.73 24.04
N SER A 276 10.90 21.45 24.40
CA SER A 276 11.95 20.44 24.21
C SER A 276 11.77 19.70 22.89
N GLU A 277 12.86 19.44 22.19
CA GLU A 277 12.85 18.64 20.97
C GLU A 277 12.69 17.14 21.31
N ARG A 278 11.54 16.55 20.95
CA ARG A 278 11.35 15.09 20.94
C ARG A 278 11.32 14.60 19.50
N VAL A 279 12.21 13.67 19.14
CA VAL A 279 12.29 13.15 17.77
C VAL A 279 11.57 11.80 17.70
N PHE A 280 10.42 11.78 17.04
CA PHE A 280 9.76 10.52 16.69
C PHE A 280 10.38 9.93 15.41
N ARG A 281 11.15 8.84 15.56
CA ARG A 281 11.99 8.26 14.48
C ARG A 281 11.37 7.08 13.73
N ARG A 282 10.18 6.60 14.12
CA ARG A 282 9.58 5.37 13.55
C ARG A 282 9.01 5.56 12.14
N TYR A 283 8.60 6.78 11.80
CA TYR A 283 8.18 7.18 10.45
C TYR A 283 9.14 8.23 9.89
N THR A 284 8.85 8.84 8.73
CA THR A 284 9.62 9.98 8.22
C THR A 284 9.87 10.97 9.36
N PRO A 285 11.12 11.40 9.64
CA PRO A 285 11.40 12.20 10.82
C PRO A 285 10.50 13.42 10.89
N HIS A 286 9.67 13.49 11.92
CA HIS A 286 8.81 14.62 12.20
C HIS A 286 9.45 15.37 13.37
N PRO A 287 10.07 16.54 13.14
CA PRO A 287 10.53 17.36 14.24
C PRO A 287 9.30 17.87 14.99
N ASP A 288 9.15 17.47 16.25
CA ASP A 288 8.16 18.05 17.16
C ASP A 288 8.69 19.41 17.64
N ILE A 289 8.50 20.43 16.82
CA ILE A 289 8.85 21.81 17.17
C ILE A 289 7.53 22.56 17.40
N GLY A 290 7.18 22.76 18.68
CA GLY A 290 6.07 23.62 19.10
C GLY A 290 4.70 22.92 19.25
N GLY A 291 4.69 21.61 19.54
CA GLY A 291 3.48 20.87 19.91
C GLY A 291 3.01 21.10 21.37
N TYR A 292 1.88 20.49 21.71
CA TYR A 292 1.37 20.36 23.08
C TYR A 292 1.43 18.90 23.53
N HIS A 293 1.62 18.68 24.82
CA HIS A 293 1.51 17.38 25.46
C HIS A 293 0.22 17.27 26.26
N PHE A 294 -0.23 16.04 26.46
CA PHE A 294 -1.37 15.71 27.31
C PHE A 294 -1.14 14.32 27.91
N ASP A 295 -1.65 14.12 29.11
CA ASP A 295 -1.63 12.81 29.77
C ASP A 295 -2.82 11.98 29.29
N LEU A 296 -2.59 10.70 29.03
CA LEU A 296 -3.65 9.73 28.80
C LEU A 296 -4.13 9.18 30.15
N ASP A 297 -5.37 8.71 30.22
CA ASP A 297 -5.96 8.17 31.47
C ASP A 297 -5.20 6.93 31.98
N ASN A 298 -4.47 6.23 31.10
CA ASN A 298 -3.63 5.09 31.44
C ASN A 298 -2.21 5.48 31.92
N GLY A 299 -1.89 6.78 31.97
CA GLY A 299 -0.58 7.30 32.37
C GLY A 299 0.46 7.41 31.23
N ASP A 300 0.11 7.03 29.99
CA ASP A 300 0.98 7.27 28.84
C ASP A 300 1.01 8.77 28.48
N LEU A 301 2.09 9.19 27.82
CA LEU A 301 2.22 10.56 27.33
C LEU A 301 1.73 10.68 25.89
N GLY A 302 0.91 11.68 25.61
CA GLY A 302 0.47 12.08 24.28
C GLY A 302 1.14 13.37 23.81
N SER A 303 1.20 13.56 22.50
CA SER A 303 1.63 14.81 21.87
C SER A 303 0.76 15.13 20.69
N ILE A 304 0.34 16.38 20.58
CA ILE A 304 -0.37 16.92 19.42
C ILE A 304 0.45 18.05 18.84
N PHE A 305 0.69 18.00 17.54
CA PHE A 305 1.43 19.03 16.83
C PHE A 305 0.62 19.54 15.65
N PHE A 306 0.66 20.85 15.52
CA PHE A 306 0.03 21.59 14.45
C PHE A 306 1.15 21.97 13.52
N TYR A 307 1.24 21.28 12.38
CA TYR A 307 2.28 21.57 11.40
C TYR A 307 2.27 23.07 11.09
N SER A 308 3.41 23.67 10.78
CA SER A 308 3.47 25.02 10.22
C SER A 308 4.40 24.97 9.02
N ASN A 309 3.88 25.29 7.83
CA ASN A 309 4.71 25.46 6.65
C ASN A 309 5.05 26.94 6.57
N ALA A 310 6.32 27.28 6.43
CA ALA A 310 6.83 28.65 6.35
C ALA A 310 5.94 29.54 5.45
N GLY A 311 5.08 30.36 6.08
CA GLY A 311 4.21 31.34 5.40
C GLY A 311 2.84 30.85 4.93
N MET A 312 2.47 29.58 5.10
CA MET A 312 1.09 29.10 4.83
C MET A 312 0.43 28.56 6.10
N PRO A 313 -0.86 28.87 6.36
CA PRO A 313 -1.60 28.22 7.42
C PRO A 313 -1.63 26.74 7.13
N SER A 314 -0.83 25.99 7.87
CA SER A 314 -0.76 24.56 7.71
C SER A 314 -2.07 23.95 8.16
N THR A 315 -2.55 23.03 7.33
CA THR A 315 -3.84 22.38 7.47
C THR A 315 -3.75 21.02 8.14
N ASP A 316 -2.58 20.68 8.70
CA ASP A 316 -2.29 19.33 9.12
C ASP A 316 -2.13 19.25 10.63
N ILE A 317 -2.58 18.14 11.20
CA ILE A 317 -2.47 17.81 12.62
C ILE A 317 -1.79 16.44 12.73
N GLY A 318 -0.80 16.35 13.61
CA GLY A 318 -0.21 15.08 14.00
C GLY A 318 -0.48 14.79 15.47
N ILE A 319 -0.66 13.51 15.79
CA ILE A 319 -0.77 13.01 17.17
C ILE A 319 0.22 11.86 17.32
N ILE A 320 1.03 11.88 18.38
CA ILE A 320 1.95 10.82 18.78
C ILE A 320 1.56 10.34 20.18
N LEU A 321 1.54 9.02 20.38
CA LEU A 321 1.43 8.41 21.71
C LEU A 321 2.75 7.72 22.06
N TRP A 322 3.37 8.17 23.15
CA TRP A 322 4.65 7.68 23.64
C TRP A 322 4.43 6.47 24.55
N ARG A 323 4.25 5.31 23.93
CA ARG A 323 4.05 4.05 24.63
C ARG A 323 5.40 3.35 24.85
N PRO A 324 5.72 2.90 26.07
CA PRO A 324 6.99 2.21 26.37
C PRO A 324 7.20 0.92 25.57
N ASP A 325 6.11 0.22 25.25
CA ASP A 325 6.11 -1.12 24.68
C ASP A 325 5.92 -1.17 23.15
N ALA A 326 5.78 -0.01 22.48
CA ALA A 326 5.29 0.04 21.11
C ALA A 326 6.37 0.06 20.02
#